data_AF-A0A517ZKC8-F1
#
_entry.id   AF-A0A517ZKC8-F1
#
_cell.length_a   1.000
_cell.length_b   1.000
_cell.length_c   1.000
_cell.angle_alpha   90.00
_cell.angle_beta   90.00
_cell.angle_gamma   90.00
#
_symmetry.space_group_name_H-M   'P 1'
#
loop_
_entity.id
_entity.type
_entity.pdbx_description
1 polymer ?
#
loop_
_entity_poly.entity_id
_entity_poly.type
_entity_poly.pdbx_seq_one_letter_code
_entity_poly.pdbx_strand_id
1 'polypeptide(L)'
;MEALILLGICCGIIGGIAAAACCANSSVIKYRCRIGNRSYEFDIKRRPNGTFDIYSRNRPPNRRFSNSPAKAHVYSNGKVSVTAGHAPRSLDQAKAIAKHWATGYHSYLSSGVFFNGPARMRV
;
A
#
# COMPACT_ATOMS: atom_id res chain seq x y z
N MET A 1 6.89 -29.29 46.23
CA MET A 1 5.71 -29.36 45.35
C MET A 1 4.89 -28.11 45.64
N GLU A 2 5.11 -27.05 44.86
CA GLU A 2 4.13 -26.49 43.90
C GLU A 2 2.93 -25.83 44.62
N ALA A 3 2.52 -24.56 44.42
CA ALA A 3 2.94 -23.50 43.51
C ALA A 3 2.47 -22.14 44.09
N LEU A 4 3.11 -21.06 43.60
CA LEU A 4 2.72 -19.65 43.72
C LEU A 4 1.25 -19.39 43.34
N ILE A 5 0.62 -18.41 43.99
CA ILE A 5 0.19 -17.12 43.39
C ILE A 5 -0.21 -16.18 44.54
N LEU A 6 0.61 -15.17 44.77
CA LEU A 6 0.28 -14.00 45.60
C LEU A 6 1.02 -12.80 45.02
N LEU A 7 0.42 -11.62 45.19
CA LEU A 7 0.85 -10.27 44.80
C LEU A 7 0.29 -9.82 43.43
N GLY A 8 -0.31 -8.64 43.31
CA GLY A 8 -0.33 -7.54 44.26
C GLY A 8 -0.49 -6.25 43.47
N ILE A 9 -1.43 -5.41 43.89
CA ILE A 9 -1.48 -4.00 43.52
C ILE A 9 -0.35 -3.32 44.28
N CYS A 10 0.59 -2.66 43.59
CA CYS A 10 1.25 -1.43 44.08
C CYS A 10 2.18 -0.80 43.04
N CYS A 11 1.99 0.52 42.89
CA CYS A 11 2.99 1.57 42.72
C CYS A 11 3.95 1.61 41.51
N GLY A 12 3.95 2.79 40.87
CA GLY A 12 5.07 3.70 41.10
C GLY A 12 6.24 3.65 40.12
N ILE A 13 6.23 4.62 39.21
CA ILE A 13 7.37 5.31 38.56
C ILE A 13 8.77 4.81 38.96
N ILE A 14 9.44 4.04 38.10
CA ILE A 14 10.90 4.10 37.85
C ILE A 14 11.17 3.68 36.39
N GLY A 15 11.79 4.59 35.62
CA GLY A 15 12.75 4.27 34.56
C GLY A 15 12.35 3.37 33.39
N GLY A 16 12.16 3.99 32.21
CA GLY A 16 12.67 3.43 30.96
C GLY A 16 11.90 2.28 30.28
N ILE A 17 11.59 2.54 29.00
CA ILE A 17 11.41 1.57 27.91
C ILE A 17 10.02 0.88 27.80
N ALA A 18 9.37 1.24 26.69
CA ALA A 18 8.43 0.43 25.90
C ALA A 18 7.20 -0.19 26.59
N ALA A 19 6.11 0.58 26.59
CA ALA A 19 4.81 0.04 26.20
C ALA A 19 3.93 1.19 25.70
N ALA A 20 4.38 1.87 24.64
CA ALA A 20 3.45 2.70 23.86
C ALA A 20 2.41 1.74 23.31
N ALA A 21 1.22 1.83 23.91
CA ALA A 21 0.04 1.10 23.53
C ALA A 21 -0.03 0.98 21.99
N CYS A 22 -0.22 -0.26 21.58
CA CYS A 22 -0.69 -0.76 20.30
C CYS A 22 -1.92 0.01 19.79
N CYS A 23 -1.76 1.30 19.51
CA CYS A 23 -2.70 2.07 18.72
C CYS A 23 -2.52 1.59 17.29
N ALA A 24 -3.18 0.47 16.97
CA ALA A 24 -3.45 -0.02 15.63
C ALA A 24 -4.38 0.98 14.93
N ASN A 25 -3.90 2.22 14.75
CA ASN A 25 -4.45 3.11 13.77
C ASN A 25 -4.04 2.51 12.44
N SER A 26 -4.95 1.74 11.82
CA SER A 26 -4.87 1.40 10.41
C SER A 26 -5.08 2.70 9.63
N SER A 27 -4.10 3.58 9.70
CA SER A 27 -4.13 4.89 9.08
C SER A 27 -4.00 4.67 7.58
N VAL A 28 -5.14 4.65 6.90
CA VAL A 28 -5.20 4.65 5.45
C VAL A 28 -4.78 6.04 5.00
N ILE A 29 -3.62 6.12 4.34
CA ILE A 29 -3.11 7.37 3.80
C ILE A 29 -3.64 7.51 2.38
N LYS A 30 -4.47 8.53 2.14
CA LYS A 30 -4.98 8.83 0.80
C LYS A 30 -3.90 9.57 0.00
N TYR A 31 -3.61 9.06 -1.19
CA TYR A 31 -2.68 9.67 -2.13
C TYR A 31 -3.39 9.92 -3.46
N ARG A 32 -3.36 11.17 -3.92
CA ARG A 32 -3.91 11.58 -5.22
C ARG A 32 -2.78 12.05 -6.11
N CYS A 33 -2.77 11.62 -7.36
CA CYS A 33 -1.87 12.15 -8.38
C CYS A 33 -2.62 12.44 -9.68
N ARG A 34 -2.07 13.37 -10.46
CA ARG A 34 -2.62 13.75 -11.77
C ARG A 34 -1.58 13.44 -12.84
N ILE A 35 -1.99 12.69 -13.86
CA ILE A 35 -1.16 12.38 -15.04
C ILE A 35 -1.93 12.89 -16.26
N GLY A 36 -1.38 13.90 -16.93
CA GLY A 36 -2.08 14.65 -17.97
C GLY A 36 -3.39 15.26 -17.46
N ASN A 37 -4.49 15.05 -18.18
CA ASN A 37 -5.81 15.52 -17.77
C ASN A 37 -6.60 14.52 -16.89
N ARG A 38 -5.96 13.46 -16.38
CA ARG A 38 -6.62 12.39 -15.62
C ARG A 38 -6.14 12.36 -14.17
N SER A 39 -7.09 12.14 -13.27
CA SER A 39 -6.87 12.03 -11.82
C SER A 39 -6.84 10.55 -11.41
N TYR A 40 -5.95 10.22 -10.48
CA TYR A 40 -5.77 8.88 -9.92
C TYR A 40 -5.76 8.97 -8.40
N GLU A 41 -6.44 8.04 -7.73
CA GLU A 41 -6.50 8.00 -6.27
C GLU A 41 -6.11 6.63 -5.74
N PHE A 42 -5.31 6.66 -4.69
CA PHE A 42 -4.74 5.50 -4.04
C PHE A 42 -4.94 5.55 -2.53
N ASP A 43 -5.25 4.40 -1.95
CA ASP A 43 -5.19 4.17 -0.52
C ASP A 43 -3.88 3.44 -0.21
N ILE A 44 -3.02 4.06 0.61
CA ILE A 44 -1.78 3.45 1.09
C ILE A 44 -2.02 2.97 2.52
N LYS A 45 -1.88 1.67 2.75
CA LYS A 45 -2.07 1.05 4.07
C LYS A 45 -0.74 0.53 4.61
N ARG A 46 -0.40 0.92 5.83
CA ARG A 46 0.77 0.37 6.52
C ARG A 46 0.43 -1.01 7.09
N ARG A 47 1.31 -1.98 6.87
CA ARG A 47 1.21 -3.32 7.44
C ARG A 47 1.96 -3.42 8.77
N PRO A 48 1.61 -4.39 9.64
CA PRO A 48 2.34 -4.65 10.89
C PRO A 48 3.83 -4.95 10.68
N ASN A 49 4.20 -5.55 9.56
CA ASN A 49 5.59 -5.85 9.19
C ASN A 49 6.39 -4.62 8.72
N GLY A 50 5.83 -3.41 8.79
CA GLY A 50 6.49 -2.17 8.39
C GLY A 50 6.47 -1.86 6.88
N THR A 51 5.90 -2.72 6.04
CA THR A 51 5.74 -2.44 4.60
C THR A 51 4.42 -1.72 4.30
N PHE A 52 4.27 -1.19 3.08
CA PHE A 52 3.03 -0.55 2.64
C PHE A 52 2.34 -1.34 1.52
N ASP A 53 1.02 -1.45 1.64
CA ASP A 53 0.14 -1.87 0.54
C ASP A 53 -0.45 -0.65 -0.15
N ILE A 54 -0.59 -0.73 -1.47
CA ILE A 54 -1.15 0.34 -2.29
C ILE A 54 -2.40 -0.21 -2.96
N TYR A 55 -3.52 0.49 -2.83
CA TYR A 55 -4.79 0.13 -3.46
C TYR A 55 -5.22 1.25 -4.40
N SER A 56 -5.44 0.94 -5.67
CA SER A 56 -6.05 1.87 -6.61
C SER A 56 -7.56 1.93 -6.35
N ARG A 57 -8.06 3.11 -5.99
CA ARG A 57 -9.48 3.33 -5.69
C ARG A 57 -10.22 3.96 -6.84
N ASN A 58 -9.63 5.02 -7.38
CA ASN A 58 -10.20 5.74 -8.50
C ASN A 58 -9.21 5.74 -9.65
N ARG A 59 -9.66 5.23 -10.79
CA ARG A 59 -8.94 5.27 -12.06
C ARG A 59 -9.92 5.50 -13.21
N PRO A 60 -9.49 6.19 -14.27
CA PRO A 60 -10.31 6.36 -15.47
C PRO A 60 -10.72 5.00 -16.05
N PRO A 61 -11.96 4.84 -16.54
CA PRO A 61 -12.39 3.59 -17.14
C PRO A 61 -11.62 3.31 -18.44
N ASN A 62 -11.18 2.07 -18.64
CA ASN A 62 -10.59 1.66 -19.90
C ASN A 62 -11.69 1.19 -20.85
N ARG A 63 -12.23 2.12 -21.64
CA ARG A 63 -13.30 1.82 -22.61
C ARG A 63 -12.80 1.16 -23.90
N ARG A 64 -11.51 1.33 -24.21
CA ARG A 64 -10.95 0.99 -25.53
C ARG A 64 -10.26 -0.38 -25.56
N PHE A 65 -9.70 -0.79 -24.43
CA PHE A 65 -9.02 -2.08 -24.32
C PHE A 65 -9.62 -2.91 -23.17
N SER A 66 -8.88 -3.91 -22.72
CA SER A 66 -9.37 -4.80 -21.67
C SER A 66 -9.44 -4.12 -20.30
N ASN A 67 -10.53 -4.36 -19.58
CA ASN A 67 -10.72 -3.97 -18.19
C ASN A 67 -10.18 -5.01 -17.19
N SER A 68 -9.50 -6.06 -17.68
CA SER A 68 -8.96 -7.12 -16.82
C SER A 68 -8.00 -6.53 -15.77
N PRO A 69 -8.23 -6.76 -14.46
CA PRO A 69 -7.34 -6.30 -13.40
C PRO A 69 -5.88 -6.70 -13.61
N ALA A 70 -5.66 -7.94 -14.06
CA ALA A 70 -4.33 -8.49 -14.29
C ALA A 70 -3.54 -7.70 -15.35
N LYS A 71 -4.20 -7.24 -16.42
CA LYS A 71 -3.57 -6.42 -17.48
C LYS A 71 -3.22 -5.01 -17.01
N ALA A 72 -3.84 -4.56 -15.93
CA ALA A 72 -3.54 -3.29 -15.28
C ALA A 72 -2.68 -3.45 -14.03
N HIS A 73 -2.06 -4.63 -13.83
CA HIS A 73 -1.21 -4.94 -12.66
C HIS A 73 -1.89 -4.65 -11.32
N VAL A 74 -3.20 -4.90 -11.25
CA VAL A 74 -3.97 -4.82 -10.02
C VAL A 74 -4.63 -6.16 -9.75
N TYR A 75 -4.67 -6.55 -8.49
CA TYR A 75 -5.49 -7.66 -8.03
C TYR A 75 -6.98 -7.28 -8.12
N SER A 76 -7.85 -8.28 -8.05
CA SER A 76 -9.32 -8.08 -8.08
C SER A 76 -9.81 -7.12 -6.99
N ASN A 77 -9.13 -7.04 -5.85
CA ASN A 77 -9.43 -6.11 -4.76
C ASN A 77 -8.88 -4.69 -4.96
N GLY A 78 -8.34 -4.38 -6.15
CA GLY A 78 -7.74 -3.07 -6.47
C GLY A 78 -6.32 -2.87 -5.92
N LYS A 79 -5.73 -3.86 -5.23
CA LYS A 79 -4.35 -3.78 -4.76
C LYS A 79 -3.39 -3.74 -5.96
N VAL A 80 -2.45 -2.81 -5.96
CA VAL A 80 -1.37 -2.74 -6.95
C VAL A 80 -0.40 -3.89 -6.74
N SER A 81 -0.07 -4.60 -7.81
CA SER A 81 0.87 -5.72 -7.78
C SER A 81 2.32 -5.22 -7.78
N VAL A 82 2.96 -5.30 -6.62
CA VAL A 82 4.39 -5.01 -6.43
C VAL A 82 5.19 -6.31 -6.53
N THR A 83 6.40 -6.24 -7.08
CA THR A 83 7.31 -7.40 -7.15
C THR A 83 7.62 -7.92 -5.74
N ALA A 84 7.64 -9.25 -5.56
CA ALA A 84 8.04 -9.85 -4.29
C ALA A 84 9.45 -9.39 -3.91
N GLY A 85 9.66 -9.06 -2.64
CA GLY A 85 10.92 -8.48 -2.15
C GLY A 85 11.09 -6.96 -2.36
N HIS A 86 10.25 -6.33 -3.19
CA HIS A 86 10.29 -4.89 -3.46
C HIS A 86 9.10 -4.13 -2.86
N ALA A 87 8.49 -4.69 -1.81
CA ALA A 87 7.43 -3.99 -1.10
C ALA A 87 7.96 -2.67 -0.50
N PRO A 88 7.27 -1.53 -0.70
CA PRO A 88 7.73 -0.25 -0.19
C PRO A 88 7.82 -0.28 1.33
N ARG A 89 8.95 0.17 1.87
CA ARG A 89 9.21 0.28 3.33
C ARG A 89 9.10 1.71 3.84
N SER A 90 8.95 2.68 2.95
CA SER A 90 8.66 4.07 3.27
C SER A 90 7.42 4.57 2.53
N LEU A 91 6.81 5.61 3.07
CA LEU A 91 5.67 6.27 2.44
C LEU A 91 6.05 6.87 1.07
N ASP A 92 7.24 7.46 0.96
CA ASP A 92 7.73 8.04 -0.30
C ASP A 92 7.93 6.97 -1.38
N GLN A 93 8.48 5.80 -1.01
CA GLN A 93 8.55 4.66 -1.94
C GLN A 93 7.15 4.21 -2.36
N ALA A 94 6.18 4.15 -1.44
CA ALA A 94 4.82 3.77 -1.76
C ALA A 94 4.16 4.78 -2.74
N LYS A 95 4.36 6.08 -2.51
CA LYS A 95 3.90 7.15 -3.42
C LYS A 95 4.58 7.08 -4.78
N ALA A 96 5.88 6.80 -4.82
CA ALA A 96 6.63 6.64 -6.07
C ALA A 96 6.11 5.47 -6.90
N ILE A 97 5.86 4.31 -6.27
CA ILE A 97 5.24 3.14 -6.93
C ILE A 97 3.83 3.48 -7.42
N ALA A 98 3.01 4.15 -6.60
CA ALA A 98 1.66 4.57 -6.99
C ALA A 98 1.67 5.51 -8.19
N LYS A 99 2.58 6.50 -8.21
CA LYS A 99 2.77 7.41 -9.34
C LYS A 99 3.26 6.67 -10.59
N HIS A 100 4.23 5.77 -10.44
CA HIS A 100 4.72 4.95 -11.55
C HIS A 100 3.58 4.11 -12.14
N TRP A 101 2.73 3.53 -11.28
CA TRP A 101 1.56 2.77 -11.73
C TRP A 101 0.58 3.65 -12.51
N ALA A 102 0.28 4.85 -12.00
CA ALA A 102 -0.60 5.81 -12.65
C ALA A 102 -0.10 6.18 -14.05
N THR A 103 1.21 6.42 -14.19
CA THR A 103 1.84 6.69 -15.50
C THR A 103 1.68 5.50 -16.44
N GLY A 104 1.94 4.27 -15.97
CA GLY A 104 1.75 3.06 -16.78
C GLY A 104 0.32 2.84 -17.22
N TYR A 105 -0.64 3.04 -16.32
CA TYR A 105 -2.05 2.95 -16.65
C TYR A 105 -2.48 4.06 -17.62
N HIS A 106 -1.95 5.27 -17.46
CA HIS A 106 -2.22 6.36 -18.38
C HIS A 106 -1.76 6.02 -19.81
N SER A 107 -0.55 5.49 -19.96
CA SER A 107 -0.05 4.99 -21.25
C SER A 107 -0.92 3.86 -21.78
N TYR A 108 -1.29 2.89 -20.95
CA TYR A 108 -2.14 1.76 -21.32
C TYR A 108 -3.51 2.20 -21.87
N LEU A 109 -4.12 3.24 -21.30
CA LEU A 109 -5.38 3.80 -21.80
C LEU A 109 -5.27 4.38 -23.21
N SER A 110 -4.08 4.79 -23.63
CA SER A 110 -3.83 5.37 -24.94
C SER A 110 -3.33 4.33 -25.96
N SER A 111 -2.39 3.48 -25.55
CA SER A 111 -1.69 2.54 -26.44
C SER A 111 -2.18 1.09 -26.36
N GLY A 112 -2.91 0.71 -25.30
CA GLY A 112 -3.24 -0.68 -25.03
C GLY A 112 -2.07 -1.51 -24.51
N VAL A 113 -0.92 -0.89 -24.21
CA VAL A 113 0.28 -1.55 -23.66
C VAL A 113 0.66 -0.90 -22.33
N PHE A 114 0.67 -1.70 -21.26
CA PHE A 114 1.22 -1.30 -19.96
C PHE A 114 2.74 -1.52 -19.99
N PHE A 115 3.52 -0.63 -19.37
CA PHE A 115 5.00 -0.71 -19.40
C PHE A 115 5.49 -2.13 -19.06
N ASN A 116 6.40 -2.67 -19.89
CA ASN A 116 7.08 -3.97 -19.71
C ASN A 116 6.21 -5.26 -19.69
N GLY A 117 5.01 -5.27 -20.28
CA GLY A 117 4.18 -6.48 -20.31
C GLY A 117 3.81 -6.92 -18.88
N PRO A 118 3.61 -8.21 -18.56
CA PRO A 118 3.14 -8.66 -17.22
C PRO A 118 4.15 -8.42 -16.07
N ALA A 119 5.26 -7.71 -16.30
CA ALA A 119 6.25 -7.38 -15.28
C ALA A 119 5.67 -6.51 -14.15
N ARG A 120 5.98 -6.91 -12.92
CA ARG A 120 5.46 -6.30 -11.68
C ARG A 120 6.14 -4.97 -11.38
N MET A 121 5.45 -4.09 -10.64
CA MET A 121 5.93 -2.74 -10.33
C MET A 121 7.25 -2.79 -9.51
N ARG A 122 8.29 -2.10 -9.99
CA ARG A 122 9.56 -1.84 -9.30
C ARG A 122 9.96 -0.38 -9.55
N VAL A 123 10.43 0.30 -8.51
CA VAL A 123 11.09 1.61 -8.59
C VAL A 123 12.52 1.41 -8.11
#